data_AF-A0A3B8JGQ2-F1
#
_entry.id   AF-A0A3B8JGQ2-F1
#
_cell.length_a   1.000
_cell.length_b   1.000
_cell.length_c   1.000
_cell.angle_alpha   90.00
_cell.angle_beta   90.00
_cell.angle_gamma   90.00
#
_symmetry.space_group_name_H-M   'P 1'
#
loop_
_entity.id
_entity.type
_entity.pdbx_description
1 polymer ?
#
loop_
_entity_poly.entity_id
_entity_poly.type
_entity_poly.pdbx_seq_one_letter_code
_entity_poly.pdbx_strand_id
1 'polypeptide(L)' 'IQLIINTPSGEEARVDGRTIRRSALAYKIPIVTTISGAKATAAAIRSLHSQPLDVKALQDYIY' A
#
# COMPACT_ATOMS: atom_id res chain seq x y z
N ILE A 1 11.82 7.88 3.64
CA ILE A 1 10.98 6.66 3.50
C ILE A 1 9.69 7.09 2.82
N GLN A 2 9.36 6.48 1.67
CA GLN A 2 8.20 6.85 0.84
C GLN A 2 7.04 5.85 0.97
N LEU A 3 7.31 4.65 1.46
CA LEU A 3 6.34 3.57 1.68
C LEU A 3 6.87 2.62 2.75
N ILE A 4 5.99 2.09 3.60
CA ILE A 4 6.30 1.05 4.59
C ILE A 4 5.49 -0.21 4.31
N ILE A 5 6.14 -1.37 4.34
CA ILE A 5 5.47 -2.67 4.37
C ILE A 5 5.66 -3.25 5.77
N ASN A 6 4.56 -3.45 6.51
CA ASN A 6 4.58 -3.95 7.88
C ASN A 6 3.61 -5.12 8.04
N THR A 7 4.10 -6.34 7.82
CA THR A 7 3.32 -7.58 7.88
C THR A 7 3.72 -8.40 9.11
N PRO A 8 3.33 -8.01 10.34
CA PRO A 8 3.78 -8.68 11.54
C PRO A 8 3.20 -10.10 11.63
N SER A 9 4.00 -11.03 12.14
CA SER A 9 3.61 -12.41 12.43
C SER A 9 4.01 -12.76 13.86
N GLY A 10 3.08 -13.26 14.67
CA GLY A 10 3.31 -13.52 16.10
C GLY A 10 3.03 -12.31 17.00
N GLU A 11 2.89 -12.54 18.30
CA GLU A 11 2.36 -11.53 19.24
C GLU A 11 3.35 -10.40 19.55
N GLU A 12 4.64 -10.70 19.75
CA GLU A 12 5.68 -9.68 19.94
C GLU A 12 5.79 -8.73 18.73
N ALA A 13 5.79 -9.30 17.51
CA ALA A 13 5.79 -8.52 16.28
C ALA A 13 4.54 -7.63 16.13
N ARG A 14 3.40 -7.98 16.75
CA ARG A 14 2.19 -7.13 16.74
C ARG A 14 2.34 -5.90 17.64
N VAL A 15 3.05 -6.03 18.76
CA VAL A 15 3.35 -4.92 19.68
C VAL A 15 4.25 -3.91 18.99
N ASP A 16 5.40 -4.35 18.45
CA ASP A 16 6.31 -3.47 17.71
C ASP A 16 5.65 -2.90 16.46
N GLY A 17 4.86 -3.72 15.76
CA GLY A 17 4.05 -3.29 14.62
C GLY A 17 3.07 -2.16 14.96
N ARG A 18 2.57 -2.06 16.20
CA ARG A 18 1.70 -0.96 16.62
C ARG A 18 2.46 0.36 16.65
N THR A 19 3.69 0.36 17.16
CA THR A 19 4.57 1.53 17.19
C THR A 19 4.91 1.98 15.78
N ILE A 20 5.28 1.04 14.90
CA ILE A 20 5.57 1.32 13.49
C ILE A 20 4.37 1.97 12.79
N ARG A 21 3.16 1.40 12.94
CA ARG A 21 1.94 1.96 12.32
C ARG A 21 1.62 3.36 12.82
N ARG A 22 1.77 3.62 14.12
CA ARG A 22 1.56 4.95 14.72
C ARG A 22 2.54 5.98 14.17
N SER A 23 3.83 5.62 14.08
CA SER A 23 4.85 6.48 13.50
C SER A 23 4.57 6.76 12.03
N ALA A 24 4.21 5.74 11.24
CA ALA A 24 3.87 5.91 9.83
C ALA A 24 2.72 6.92 9.63
N LEU A 25 1.66 6.83 10.45
CA LEU A 25 0.55 7.78 10.43
C LEU A 25 0.99 9.19 10.83
N ALA A 26 1.78 9.34 11.90
CA ALA A 26 2.26 10.64 12.38
C ALA A 26 3.11 11.36 11.33
N TYR A 27 3.97 10.62 10.61
CA TYR A 27 4.81 11.15 9.52
C TYR A 27 4.10 11.18 8.16
N LYS A 28 2.81 10.82 8.09
CA LYS A 28 2.02 10.76 6.84
C LYS A 28 2.68 9.89 5.76
N ILE A 29 3.34 8.81 6.17
CA ILE A 29 3.97 7.84 5.27
C ILE A 29 2.96 6.71 5.00
N PRO A 30 2.62 6.42 3.73
CA PRO A 30 1.78 5.30 3.38
C PRO A 30 2.32 3.98 3.95
N ILE A 31 1.42 3.14 4.48
CA ILE A 31 1.76 1.86 5.08
C ILE A 31 0.83 0.75 4.61
N VAL A 32 1.39 -0.41 4.27
CA VAL A 32 0.66 -1.61 3.86
C VAL A 32 0.91 -2.71 4.88
N THR A 33 -0.16 -3.32 5.37
CA THR A 33 -0.10 -4.25 6.52
C THR A 33 -0.31 -5.71 6.18
N THR A 34 -0.54 -6.03 4.91
CA THR A 34 -0.78 -7.41 4.45
C THR A 34 0.16 -7.76 3.30
N ILE A 35 0.54 -9.04 3.22
CA ILE A 35 1.39 -9.54 2.12
C ILE A 35 0.67 -9.37 0.77
N SER A 36 -0.64 -9.62 0.72
CA SER A 36 -1.45 -9.42 -0.48
C SER A 36 -1.48 -7.96 -0.90
N GLY A 37 -1.67 -7.03 0.04
CA GLY A 37 -1.58 -5.60 -0.22
C GLY A 37 -0.20 -5.20 -0.74
N ALA A 38 0.88 -5.72 -0.16
CA ALA A 38 2.24 -5.39 -0.57
C ALA A 38 2.51 -5.81 -2.02
N LYS A 39 2.06 -7.02 -2.39
CA LYS A 39 2.13 -7.52 -3.78
C LYS A 39 1.33 -6.64 -4.74
N ALA A 40 0.10 -6.25 -4.37
CA ALA A 40 -0.75 -5.38 -5.18
C ALA A 40 -0.13 -3.99 -5.37
N THR A 41 0.40 -3.37 -4.30
CA THR A 41 1.07 -2.07 -4.35
C THR A 41 2.31 -2.11 -5.25
N ALA A 42 3.16 -3.14 -5.12
CA ALA A 42 4.33 -3.30 -5.98
C ALA A 42 3.95 -3.48 -7.47
N ALA A 43 2.89 -4.24 -7.74
CA ALA A 43 2.36 -4.41 -9.10
C ALA A 43 1.82 -3.09 -9.67
N ALA A 44 1.09 -2.31 -8.87
CA ALA A 44 0.58 -1.00 -9.27
C ALA A 44 1.72 -0.02 -9.58
N ILE A 45 2.73 0.08 -8.72
CA ILE A 45 3.91 0.93 -8.95
C ILE A 45 4.62 0.53 -10.25
N ARG A 46 4.84 -0.77 -10.48
CA ARG A 46 5.42 -1.27 -11.74
C ARG A 46 4.56 -0.87 -12.95
N SER A 47 3.24 -1.01 -12.85
CA SER A 47 2.33 -0.61 -13.93
C SER A 47 2.48 0.86 -14.29
N LEU A 48 2.54 1.73 -13.28
CA LEU A 48 2.69 3.19 -13.44
C LEU A 48 4.01 3.58 -14.12
N HIS A 49 5.07 2.77 -13.96
CA HIS A 49 6.33 2.99 -14.67
C HIS A 49 6.29 2.53 -16.14
N SER A 50 5.44 1.54 -16.46
CA SER A 50 5.40 0.94 -17.80
C SER A 50 4.36 1.54 -18.73
N GLN A 51 3.28 2.09 -18.18
CA GLN A 51 2.13 2.60 -18.95
C GLN A 51 1.58 3.86 -18.28
N PRO A 52 1.26 4.92 -19.05
CA PRO A 52 0.58 6.08 -18.51
C PRO A 52 -0.83 5.69 -18.02
N LEU A 53 -1.30 6.40 -17.01
CA LEU A 53 -2.70 6.29 -16.57
C LEU A 53 -3.60 6.86 -17.66
N ASP A 54 -4.60 6.07 -18.06
CA ASP A 54 -5.66 6.51 -18.95
C ASP A 54 -6.93 6.84 -18.13
N VAL A 55 -7.77 7.72 -18.68
CA VAL A 55 -9.01 8.16 -18.05
C VAL A 55 -10.17 7.66 -18.89
N LYS A 56 -11.11 6.97 -18.25
CA LYS A 56 -12.35 6.51 -18.88
C LYS A 56 -13.55 7.02 -18.09
N ALA A 57 -14.55 7.59 -18.77
CA ALA A 57 -15.75 8.05 -18.11
C ALA A 57 -16.54 6.86 -17.55
N LEU A 58 -17.18 7.03 -16.40
CA LEU A 58 -17.94 5.94 -15.77
C LEU A 58 -19.06 5.41 -16.68
N GLN A 59 -19.64 6.29 -17.50
CA GLN A 59 -20.70 5.96 -18.46
C GLN A 59 -20.20 4.96 -19.52
N ASP A 60 -18.95 5.07 -19.97
CA ASP A 60 -18.37 4.22 -21.03
C ASP A 60 -18.09 2.76 -20.56
N TYR A 61 -18.35 2.44 -19.28
CA TYR A 61 -18.26 1.08 -18.76
C TYR A 61 -19.61 0.34 -18.78
N ILE A 62 -20.72 1.07 -18.85
CA ILE A 62 -22.08 0.54 -18.71
C ILE A 62 -22.82 0.55 -20.06
N TYR A 63 -22.42 1.42 -20.98
CA TYR A 63 -22.90 1.50 -22.36
C TYR A 63 -21.83 1.03 -23.34
#